data_AF-A0A8C5MA55-F1
#
_entry.id   AF-A0A8C5MA55-F1
#
_cell.length_a   1.000
_cell.length_b   1.000
_cell.length_c   1.000
_cell.angle_alpha   90.00
_cell.angle_beta   90.00
_cell.angle_gamma   90.00
#
_symmetry.space_group_name_H-M   'P 1'
#
loop_
_entity.id
_entity.type
_entity.pdbx_description
1 polymer ?
#
loop_
_entity_poly.entity_id
_entity_poly.type
_entity_poly.pdbx_seq_one_letter_code
_entity_poly.pdbx_strand_id
1 'polypeptide(L)'
;VAHRDPPAGLRLRLEGTDVLAATGVAASISRHRSKASRCTPSHAGTSPACRPEASDRLDPLGSIDSGTASSRRTSSRQHRNATIICHQTSLSRGGVEEGPRYLRQAGLIEKLAALEYKVKDYGDLHFDYIPNDEPFGIVKNPRTVGSATEKLSIAVSDIKKSGKTCLTLGGDHSLALGTISGHAKIHPDLCVVWVDAHSDINTPLTTMSGNLHGQPVSFLIKELKDKIPAVPGFSWVKPCLSAKDIVYIGLRDIDPGEHYILKHYGIKYYSMTEVDKLSISRVMEETLEYLVGKKKRPIHLSFDIDGLDPCVAPATGTAVIGGLTYRDGMYITEELYKTGLLSAMDIMEVNPSLGETEKETKLTVNTAISMILSSFGKAREGNHPASYILPDPKQQCSCENYK
;
A
#
# COMPACT_ATOMS: atom_id res chain seq x y z
N VAL A 1 -45.38 -44.73 41.06
CA VAL A 1 -45.59 -44.68 42.52
C VAL A 1 -44.23 -44.52 43.20
N ALA A 2 -44.08 -43.41 43.92
CA ALA A 2 -43.06 -43.05 44.94
C ALA A 2 -41.58 -42.96 44.49
N HIS A 3 -41.01 -41.75 44.34
CA HIS A 3 -40.57 -40.77 45.35
C HIS A 3 -39.27 -41.15 46.09
N ARG A 4 -38.26 -40.29 45.96
CA ARG A 4 -37.64 -39.57 47.09
C ARG A 4 -36.85 -38.35 46.59
N ASP A 5 -37.10 -37.24 47.29
CA ASP A 5 -36.63 -35.87 47.09
C ASP A 5 -35.39 -35.53 47.98
N PRO A 6 -34.79 -34.31 47.89
CA PRO A 6 -33.37 -33.99 48.15
C PRO A 6 -33.08 -33.34 49.53
N PRO A 7 -31.87 -32.76 49.74
CA PRO A 7 -31.78 -31.30 50.01
C PRO A 7 -30.54 -30.61 49.37
N ALA A 8 -30.70 -29.38 48.83
CA ALA A 8 -30.27 -28.05 49.38
C ALA A 8 -28.75 -27.90 49.65
N GLY A 9 -28.01 -26.87 49.24
CA GLY A 9 -28.32 -25.55 48.71
C GLY A 9 -27.28 -24.57 49.28
N LEU A 10 -26.56 -23.80 48.45
CA LEU A 10 -25.95 -22.54 48.89
C LEU A 10 -25.93 -21.55 47.71
N ARG A 11 -26.84 -20.57 47.79
CA ARG A 11 -26.83 -19.32 47.01
C ARG A 11 -25.93 -18.33 47.75
N LEU A 12 -25.07 -17.61 47.04
CA LEU A 12 -24.59 -16.30 47.48
C LEU A 12 -25.01 -15.25 46.46
N ARG A 13 -25.64 -14.21 47.02
CA ARG A 13 -26.31 -13.08 46.38
C ARG A 13 -25.30 -12.16 45.69
N LEU A 14 -25.71 -11.64 44.52
CA LEU A 14 -25.22 -10.39 43.95
C LEU A 14 -26.39 -9.40 43.97
N GLU A 15 -26.33 -8.44 44.88
CA GLU A 15 -27.03 -7.14 44.89
C GLU A 15 -26.00 -6.20 45.54
N GLY A 16 -25.72 -4.98 45.12
CA GLY A 16 -26.32 -4.05 44.19
C GLY A 16 -25.84 -2.67 44.64
N THR A 17 -25.38 -1.85 43.70
CA THR A 17 -25.34 -0.37 43.70
C THR A 17 -24.93 0.41 44.96
N ASP A 18 -23.91 1.27 44.81
CA ASP A 18 -24.10 2.67 45.20
C ASP A 18 -23.27 3.65 44.37
N VAL A 19 -23.98 4.70 43.97
CA VAL A 19 -23.60 5.85 43.17
C VAL A 19 -23.05 6.93 44.10
N LEU A 20 -21.89 7.53 43.80
CA LEU A 20 -21.54 8.83 44.36
C LEU A 20 -20.80 9.70 43.34
N ALA A 21 -21.45 10.82 43.07
CA ALA A 21 -21.08 11.86 42.12
C ALA A 21 -19.85 12.65 42.60
N ALA A 22 -18.96 12.99 41.67
CA ALA A 22 -17.93 14.01 41.86
C ALA A 22 -18.41 15.33 41.25
N THR A 23 -18.89 16.24 42.09
CA THR A 23 -19.02 17.66 41.78
C THR A 23 -17.89 18.42 42.47
N GLY A 24 -17.26 19.36 41.78
CA GLY A 24 -16.20 20.17 42.39
C GLY A 24 -15.42 21.02 41.39
N VAL A 25 -16.09 22.02 40.81
CA VAL A 25 -15.45 23.17 40.16
C VAL A 25 -14.89 24.09 41.24
N ALA A 26 -13.61 24.46 41.17
CA ALA A 26 -13.08 25.62 41.85
C ALA A 26 -11.98 26.28 41.00
N ALA A 27 -12.31 27.47 40.51
CA ALA A 27 -11.40 28.40 39.87
C ALA A 27 -10.41 29.00 40.88
N SER A 28 -9.18 29.27 40.44
CA SER A 28 -8.22 30.12 41.14
C SER A 28 -7.48 30.99 40.13
N ILE A 29 -7.84 32.27 40.15
CA ILE A 29 -7.20 33.42 39.51
C ILE A 29 -6.02 33.88 40.37
N SER A 30 -4.87 34.21 39.76
CA SER A 30 -3.80 35.14 40.23
C SER A 30 -2.48 34.72 39.55
N ARG A 31 -1.63 35.55 38.93
CA ARG A 31 -1.45 37.01 38.88
C ARG A 31 -0.60 37.34 37.65
N HIS A 32 -0.91 38.48 37.01
CA HIS A 32 -0.02 39.19 36.11
C HIS A 32 1.28 39.63 36.79
N ARG A 33 2.39 39.58 36.06
CA ARG A 33 3.47 40.58 36.18
C ARG A 33 3.80 41.14 34.81
N SER A 34 3.50 42.43 34.69
CA SER A 34 3.91 43.34 33.64
C SER A 34 5.40 43.68 33.76
N LYS A 35 6.05 43.91 32.61
CA LYS A 35 6.99 45.03 32.46
C LYS A 35 6.72 45.68 31.11
N ALA A 36 6.36 46.95 31.17
CA ALA A 36 6.21 47.87 30.05
C ALA A 36 7.26 48.98 30.18
N SER A 37 7.73 49.46 29.04
CA SER A 37 8.28 50.82 28.84
C SER A 37 8.09 51.14 27.34
N ARG A 38 7.08 51.95 26.94
CA ARG A 38 7.09 53.43 26.75
C ARG A 38 8.24 53.89 25.82
N CYS A 39 8.09 54.64 24.74
CA CYS A 39 7.18 55.76 24.38
C CYS A 39 6.92 55.88 22.86
N THR A 40 5.91 56.69 22.49
CA THR A 40 5.26 56.98 21.19
C THR A 40 5.79 58.29 20.51
N PRO A 41 5.09 58.99 19.56
CA PRO A 41 4.99 58.78 18.10
C PRO A 41 5.16 60.09 17.24
N SER A 42 4.98 60.06 15.91
CA SER A 42 4.45 61.21 15.10
C SER A 42 3.94 60.73 13.72
N HIS A 43 2.62 60.83 13.46
CA HIS A 43 1.88 61.80 12.59
C HIS A 43 1.78 61.35 11.10
N ALA A 44 0.60 60.95 10.59
CA ALA A 44 -0.66 61.68 10.24
C ALA A 44 -0.72 61.96 8.72
N GLY A 45 -1.58 61.26 7.95
CA GLY A 45 -2.88 61.76 7.42
C GLY A 45 -2.84 61.63 5.87
N THR A 46 -3.88 61.47 5.04
CA THR A 46 -5.36 61.49 5.10
C THR A 46 -5.85 61.08 3.70
N SER A 47 -6.96 60.31 3.58
CA SER A 47 -7.73 60.06 2.32
C SER A 47 -8.72 61.23 2.04
N PRO A 48 -9.77 61.17 1.15
CA PRO A 48 -10.13 60.29 0.01
C PRO A 48 -10.73 61.02 -1.24
N ALA A 49 -11.15 60.26 -2.28
CA ALA A 49 -12.49 60.29 -2.92
C ALA A 49 -12.63 60.47 -4.47
N CYS A 50 -13.60 59.68 -4.99
CA CYS A 50 -14.49 59.87 -6.16
C CYS A 50 -14.11 59.44 -7.60
N ARG A 51 -14.97 58.54 -8.14
CA ARG A 51 -15.18 58.16 -9.56
C ARG A 51 -15.99 59.25 -10.32
N PRO A 52 -16.12 59.23 -11.67
CA PRO A 52 -17.18 58.43 -12.34
C PRO A 52 -16.79 57.83 -13.72
N GLU A 53 -17.73 57.04 -14.27
CA GLU A 53 -17.72 56.26 -15.52
C GLU A 53 -17.71 57.07 -16.82
N ALA A 54 -17.23 56.47 -17.92
CA ALA A 54 -17.74 56.70 -19.28
C ALA A 54 -17.36 55.55 -20.23
N SER A 55 -18.36 55.09 -20.99
CA SER A 55 -18.32 54.15 -22.11
C SER A 55 -17.92 54.84 -23.42
N ASP A 56 -17.23 54.15 -24.34
CA ASP A 56 -17.55 54.24 -25.79
C ASP A 56 -16.86 53.16 -26.66
N ARG A 57 -17.41 53.00 -27.86
CA ARG A 57 -17.45 51.88 -28.81
C ARG A 57 -16.24 51.69 -29.77
N LEU A 58 -16.11 50.44 -30.29
CA LEU A 58 -15.80 49.92 -31.68
C LEU A 58 -14.76 50.68 -32.55
N ASP A 59 -13.83 50.16 -33.37
CA ASP A 59 -13.46 48.89 -34.07
C ASP A 59 -12.07 49.19 -34.76
N PRO A 60 -11.50 48.47 -35.77
CA PRO A 60 -11.01 47.10 -35.88
C PRO A 60 -9.54 47.00 -36.42
N LEU A 61 -9.07 45.77 -36.71
CA LEU A 61 -7.93 45.33 -37.55
C LEU A 61 -6.49 45.31 -36.96
N GLY A 62 -5.88 44.13 -37.04
CA GLY A 62 -4.44 43.93 -36.82
C GLY A 62 -4.03 42.45 -36.75
N SER A 63 -3.96 41.80 -37.91
CA SER A 63 -3.37 40.47 -38.11
C SER A 63 -1.91 40.41 -37.66
N ILE A 64 -1.54 39.47 -36.78
CA ILE A 64 -0.16 38.96 -36.72
C ILE A 64 -0.18 37.44 -36.54
N ASP A 65 0.76 36.87 -37.29
CA ASP A 65 1.02 35.52 -37.71
C ASP A 65 1.18 34.45 -36.63
N SER A 66 0.96 33.25 -37.13
CA SER A 66 1.17 31.93 -36.58
C SER A 66 2.59 31.65 -36.09
N GLY A 67 2.71 30.81 -35.06
CA GLY A 67 3.93 30.05 -34.82
C GLY A 67 4.39 29.93 -33.37
N THR A 68 3.76 29.04 -32.60
CA THR A 68 4.48 28.10 -31.72
C THR A 68 3.53 26.98 -31.33
N ALA A 69 3.45 25.96 -32.19
CA ALA A 69 2.91 24.67 -31.79
C ALA A 69 3.83 24.09 -30.71
N SER A 70 3.39 24.17 -29.45
CA SER A 70 3.94 23.38 -28.35
C SER A 70 3.86 21.91 -28.77
N SER A 71 5.01 21.35 -29.11
CA SER A 71 5.24 19.94 -29.37
C SER A 71 4.74 19.10 -28.19
N ARG A 72 3.47 18.70 -28.22
CA ARG A 72 3.01 17.51 -27.50
C ARG A 72 3.68 16.34 -28.22
N ARG A 73 4.87 15.98 -27.75
CA ARG A 73 5.47 14.68 -28.04
C ARG A 73 4.46 13.64 -27.60
N THR A 74 3.75 13.08 -28.56
CA THR A 74 3.10 11.79 -28.45
C THR A 74 4.20 10.78 -28.14
N SER A 75 4.41 10.49 -26.86
CA SER A 75 5.18 9.30 -26.51
C SER A 75 4.42 8.13 -27.10
N SER A 76 4.98 7.52 -28.13
CA SER A 76 4.54 6.22 -28.62
C SER A 76 4.34 5.31 -27.41
N ARG A 77 3.09 4.93 -27.12
CA ARG A 77 2.76 3.94 -26.09
C ARG A 77 3.42 2.63 -26.50
N GLN A 78 4.69 2.44 -26.13
CA GLN A 78 5.35 1.14 -26.17
C GLN A 78 4.45 0.17 -25.43
N HIS A 79 4.15 -0.96 -26.07
CA HIS A 79 3.26 -2.00 -25.57
C HIS A 79 3.47 -2.24 -24.07
N ARG A 80 2.45 -1.91 -23.27
CA ARG A 80 2.51 -2.09 -21.81
C ARG A 80 2.41 -3.58 -21.52
N ASN A 81 3.53 -4.17 -21.10
CA ASN A 81 3.62 -5.59 -20.79
C ASN A 81 3.57 -5.75 -19.27
N ALA A 82 2.50 -6.38 -18.78
CA ALA A 82 2.41 -6.83 -17.40
C ALA A 82 2.72 -8.32 -17.34
N THR A 83 3.47 -8.73 -16.34
CA THR A 83 3.75 -10.13 -16.08
C THR A 83 3.22 -10.49 -14.72
N ILE A 84 2.45 -11.57 -14.64
CA ILE A 84 1.93 -12.10 -13.38
C ILE A 84 2.83 -13.28 -12.99
N ILE A 85 3.47 -13.16 -11.84
CA ILE A 85 4.09 -14.26 -11.11
C ILE A 85 3.17 -14.58 -9.96
N CYS A 86 2.91 -15.86 -9.73
CA CYS A 86 2.17 -16.25 -8.55
C CYS A 86 2.99 -17.20 -7.70
N HIS A 87 2.67 -17.20 -6.41
CA HIS A 87 3.39 -17.98 -5.43
C HIS A 87 2.42 -18.75 -4.54
N GLN A 88 2.68 -20.05 -4.35
CA GLN A 88 1.97 -20.91 -3.41
C GLN A 88 2.92 -21.42 -2.31
N THR A 89 2.91 -20.81 -1.12
CA THR A 89 3.16 -21.48 0.16
C THR A 89 2.69 -20.58 1.29
N SER A 90 2.01 -21.15 2.27
CA SER A 90 1.83 -20.52 3.57
C SER A 90 2.97 -20.95 4.47
N LEU A 91 3.63 -19.98 5.10
CA LEU A 91 4.76 -20.23 5.98
C LEU A 91 4.42 -19.98 7.46
N SER A 92 3.19 -19.50 7.76
CA SER A 92 2.73 -19.23 9.13
C SER A 92 1.25 -19.61 9.40
N ARG A 93 0.29 -19.11 8.60
CA ARG A 93 -1.15 -19.39 8.73
C ARG A 93 -1.69 -20.01 7.43
N GLY A 94 -2.14 -21.26 7.48
CA GLY A 94 -2.71 -21.93 6.32
C GLY A 94 -3.86 -21.13 5.68
N GLY A 95 -4.02 -21.26 4.37
CA GLY A 95 -5.03 -20.59 3.55
C GLY A 95 -4.54 -19.38 2.74
N VAL A 96 -3.45 -18.71 3.14
CA VAL A 96 -2.92 -17.57 2.36
C VAL A 96 -2.34 -18.02 1.01
N GLU A 97 -1.89 -19.28 0.92
CA GLU A 97 -1.47 -19.94 -0.32
C GLU A 97 -2.58 -20.03 -1.38
N GLU A 98 -3.86 -19.88 -0.98
CA GLU A 98 -5.00 -19.90 -1.89
C GLU A 98 -5.29 -18.52 -2.50
N GLY A 99 -4.74 -17.44 -1.95
CA GLY A 99 -4.93 -16.06 -2.42
C GLY A 99 -4.77 -15.90 -3.94
N PRO A 100 -3.67 -16.36 -4.55
CA PRO A 100 -3.45 -16.26 -5.99
C PRO A 100 -4.51 -16.99 -6.82
N ARG A 101 -4.98 -18.15 -6.36
CA ARG A 101 -6.04 -18.91 -7.04
C ARG A 101 -7.35 -18.12 -7.05
N TYR A 102 -7.75 -17.55 -5.92
CA TYR A 102 -8.99 -16.76 -5.82
C TYR A 102 -8.92 -15.48 -6.66
N LEU A 103 -7.78 -14.78 -6.66
CA LEU A 103 -7.58 -13.59 -7.49
C LEU A 103 -7.71 -13.92 -8.98
N ARG A 104 -7.14 -15.04 -9.44
CA ARG A 104 -7.32 -15.50 -10.82
C ARG A 104 -8.75 -15.87 -11.14
N GLN A 105 -9.40 -16.67 -10.29
CA GLN A 105 -10.79 -17.10 -10.49
C GLN A 105 -11.78 -15.93 -10.52
N ALA A 106 -11.48 -14.83 -9.84
CA ALA A 106 -12.25 -13.59 -9.89
C ALA A 106 -11.99 -12.74 -11.15
N GLY A 107 -11.23 -13.26 -12.12
CA GLY A 107 -11.07 -12.71 -13.46
C GLY A 107 -9.97 -11.64 -13.58
N LEU A 108 -8.93 -11.72 -12.74
CA LEU A 108 -7.85 -10.72 -12.74
C LEU A 108 -7.17 -10.60 -14.11
N ILE A 109 -6.88 -11.71 -14.78
CA ILE A 109 -6.15 -11.75 -16.05
C ILE A 109 -6.96 -11.05 -17.14
N GLU A 110 -8.24 -11.37 -17.24
CA GLU A 110 -9.18 -10.81 -18.20
C GLU A 110 -9.38 -9.31 -17.96
N LYS A 111 -9.49 -8.90 -16.69
CA LYS A 111 -9.63 -7.48 -16.32
C LYS A 111 -8.38 -6.67 -16.65
N LEU A 112 -7.18 -7.24 -16.49
CA LEU A 112 -5.93 -6.60 -16.90
C LEU A 112 -5.83 -6.50 -18.44
N ALA A 113 -6.22 -7.56 -19.16
CA ALA A 113 -6.27 -7.55 -20.63
C ALA A 113 -7.24 -6.47 -21.16
N ALA A 114 -8.37 -6.26 -20.47
CA ALA A 114 -9.33 -5.20 -20.79
C ALA A 114 -8.76 -3.77 -20.64
N LEU A 115 -7.66 -3.60 -19.90
CA LEU A 115 -6.89 -2.34 -19.82
C LEU A 115 -5.81 -2.22 -20.91
N GLU A 116 -5.88 -3.03 -21.96
CA GLU A 116 -4.93 -3.09 -23.09
C GLU A 116 -3.51 -3.56 -22.71
N TYR A 117 -3.35 -4.22 -21.55
CA TYR A 117 -2.08 -4.85 -21.19
C TYR A 117 -1.90 -6.19 -21.89
N LYS A 118 -0.69 -6.42 -22.38
CA LYS A 118 -0.26 -7.77 -22.75
C LYS A 118 0.16 -8.49 -21.47
N VAL A 119 -0.73 -9.35 -20.99
CA VAL A 119 -0.53 -10.13 -19.77
C VAL A 119 0.15 -11.44 -20.13
N LYS A 120 1.25 -11.77 -19.44
CA LYS A 120 1.81 -13.12 -19.44
C LYS A 120 1.76 -13.67 -18.02
N ASP A 121 0.97 -14.73 -17.82
CA ASP A 121 0.94 -15.50 -16.58
C ASP A 121 2.06 -16.55 -16.62
N TYR A 122 2.96 -16.51 -15.64
CA TYR A 122 4.06 -17.48 -15.50
C TYR A 122 3.66 -18.69 -14.64
N GLY A 123 2.41 -18.73 -14.20
CA GLY A 123 1.89 -19.77 -13.33
C GLY A 123 2.27 -19.56 -11.88
N ASP A 124 1.98 -20.59 -11.07
CA ASP A 124 2.35 -20.64 -9.67
C ASP A 124 3.74 -21.27 -9.55
N LEU A 125 4.64 -20.60 -8.83
CA LEU A 125 5.89 -21.21 -8.42
C LEU A 125 5.61 -22.31 -7.39
N HIS A 126 6.30 -23.43 -7.54
CA HIS A 126 6.23 -24.55 -6.60
C HIS A 126 7.35 -24.48 -5.57
N PHE A 127 6.98 -24.62 -4.30
CA PHE A 127 7.89 -24.55 -3.18
C PHE A 127 7.79 -25.82 -2.36
N ASP A 128 8.92 -26.50 -2.27
CA ASP A 128 9.04 -27.70 -1.49
C ASP A 128 9.15 -27.32 -0.02
N TYR A 129 8.26 -27.88 0.81
CA TYR A 129 8.45 -27.85 2.25
C TYR A 129 9.70 -28.65 2.59
N ILE A 130 10.62 -28.07 3.36
CA ILE A 130 11.84 -28.76 3.77
C ILE A 130 11.49 -29.61 5.00
N PRO A 131 11.58 -30.95 4.93
CA PRO A 131 11.33 -31.80 6.09
C PRO A 131 12.31 -31.49 7.21
N ASN A 132 11.84 -31.51 8.46
CA ASN A 132 12.64 -31.23 9.67
C ASN A 132 13.32 -29.85 9.63
N ASP A 133 12.60 -28.82 9.18
CA ASP A 133 13.07 -27.44 9.20
C ASP A 133 13.03 -26.85 10.63
N GLU A 134 13.98 -27.29 11.45
CA GLU A 134 14.08 -26.88 12.85
C GLU A 134 14.17 -25.35 13.00
N PRO A 135 13.45 -24.75 13.97
CA PRO A 135 13.51 -23.33 14.24
C PRO A 135 14.93 -22.81 14.49
N PHE A 136 15.20 -21.56 14.09
CA PHE A 136 16.41 -20.84 14.45
C PHE A 136 16.11 -19.90 15.62
N GLY A 137 16.49 -20.29 16.84
CA GLY A 137 15.98 -19.62 18.03
C GLY A 137 14.46 -19.79 18.08
N ILE A 138 13.71 -18.68 18.00
CA ILE A 138 12.24 -18.73 17.89
C ILE A 138 11.74 -18.64 16.43
N VAL A 139 12.63 -18.33 15.46
CA VAL A 139 12.25 -18.14 14.05
C VAL A 139 11.80 -19.47 13.44
N LYS A 140 10.57 -19.51 12.91
CA LYS A 140 9.91 -20.71 12.40
C LYS A 140 10.18 -20.90 10.90
N ASN A 141 10.29 -22.16 10.47
CA ASN A 141 10.42 -22.56 9.07
C ASN A 141 11.54 -21.82 8.28
N PRO A 142 12.72 -21.54 8.86
CA PRO A 142 13.68 -20.62 8.24
C PRO A 142 14.22 -21.13 6.89
N ARG A 143 14.49 -22.44 6.74
CA ARG A 143 15.05 -22.96 5.49
C ARG A 143 13.99 -22.98 4.39
N THR A 144 12.75 -23.29 4.74
CA THR A 144 11.61 -23.33 3.82
C THR A 144 11.34 -21.93 3.26
N VAL A 145 11.22 -20.91 4.15
CA VAL A 145 11.06 -19.51 3.72
C VAL A 145 12.26 -19.03 2.92
N GLY A 146 13.48 -19.33 3.37
CA GLY A 146 14.72 -18.94 2.68
C GLY A 146 14.82 -19.51 1.27
N SER A 147 14.52 -20.80 1.08
CA SER A 147 14.49 -21.47 -0.22
C SER A 147 13.41 -20.88 -1.13
N ALA A 148 12.22 -20.61 -0.58
CA ALA A 148 11.11 -20.05 -1.34
C ALA A 148 11.40 -18.64 -1.85
N THR A 149 11.92 -17.78 -0.98
CA THR A 149 12.29 -16.40 -1.33
C THR A 149 13.48 -16.35 -2.29
N GLU A 150 14.42 -17.31 -2.23
CA GLU A 150 15.51 -17.44 -3.22
C GLU A 150 14.99 -17.76 -4.61
N LYS A 151 14.16 -18.81 -4.72
CA LYS A 151 13.51 -19.22 -5.98
C LYS A 151 12.69 -18.06 -6.58
N LEU A 152 11.93 -17.36 -5.75
CA LEU A 152 11.14 -16.18 -6.17
C LEU A 152 12.05 -15.03 -6.65
N SER A 153 13.17 -14.79 -5.98
CA SER A 153 14.15 -13.78 -6.39
C SER A 153 14.71 -14.05 -7.80
N ILE A 154 14.96 -15.33 -8.13
CA ILE A 154 15.43 -15.72 -9.47
C ILE A 154 14.33 -15.45 -10.50
N ALA A 155 13.10 -15.90 -10.26
CA ALA A 155 11.98 -15.72 -11.17
C ALA A 155 11.68 -14.23 -11.46
N VAL A 156 11.65 -13.41 -10.41
CA VAL A 156 11.42 -11.96 -10.54
C VAL A 156 12.54 -11.30 -11.33
N SER A 157 13.80 -11.63 -11.02
CA SER A 157 14.95 -11.13 -11.78
C SER A 157 14.84 -11.46 -13.27
N ASP A 158 14.48 -12.69 -13.64
CA ASP A 158 14.36 -13.10 -15.04
C ASP A 158 13.23 -12.39 -15.79
N ILE A 159 12.12 -12.11 -15.11
CA ILE A 159 11.04 -11.30 -15.68
C ILE A 159 11.47 -9.85 -15.85
N LYS A 160 12.15 -9.27 -14.86
CA LYS A 160 12.67 -7.91 -14.95
C LYS A 160 13.71 -7.74 -16.04
N LYS A 161 14.55 -8.75 -16.34
CA LYS A 161 15.46 -8.74 -17.52
C LYS A 161 14.71 -8.54 -18.83
N SER A 162 13.46 -9.01 -18.93
CA SER A 162 12.63 -8.83 -20.14
C SER A 162 11.97 -7.45 -20.27
N GLY A 163 12.25 -6.53 -19.34
CA GLY A 163 11.75 -5.15 -19.36
C GLY A 163 10.26 -5.00 -19.01
N LYS A 164 9.64 -6.04 -18.41
CA LYS A 164 8.22 -6.05 -18.06
C LYS A 164 7.98 -5.58 -16.63
N THR A 165 6.79 -5.05 -16.36
CA THR A 165 6.33 -4.82 -14.98
C THR A 165 5.97 -6.18 -14.35
N CYS A 166 6.46 -6.43 -13.14
CA CYS A 166 6.23 -7.68 -12.42
C CYS A 166 5.10 -7.49 -11.40
N LEU A 167 4.04 -8.28 -11.49
CA LEU A 167 2.99 -8.39 -10.49
C LEU A 167 3.14 -9.74 -9.78
N THR A 168 3.41 -9.72 -8.48
CA THR A 168 3.43 -10.92 -7.64
C THR A 168 2.11 -11.06 -6.91
N LEU A 169 1.40 -12.18 -7.10
CA LEU A 169 0.27 -12.54 -6.25
C LEU A 169 0.80 -13.43 -5.12
N GLY A 170 0.69 -12.91 -3.90
CA GLY A 170 1.34 -13.44 -2.73
C GLY A 170 0.62 -14.57 -2.03
N GLY A 171 1.42 -15.31 -1.26
CA GLY A 171 1.03 -15.85 0.03
C GLY A 171 1.32 -14.80 1.13
N ASP A 172 2.02 -15.20 2.19
CA ASP A 172 2.40 -14.28 3.26
C ASP A 172 3.50 -13.27 2.87
N HIS A 173 3.63 -12.19 3.65
CA HIS A 173 4.48 -11.05 3.28
C HIS A 173 6.00 -11.32 3.32
N SER A 174 6.44 -12.50 3.82
CA SER A 174 7.86 -12.87 3.77
C SER A 174 8.41 -12.92 2.34
N LEU A 175 7.54 -13.15 1.37
CA LEU A 175 7.86 -13.21 -0.06
C LEU A 175 8.42 -11.90 -0.61
N ALA A 176 8.12 -10.76 0.01
CA ALA A 176 8.69 -9.46 -0.36
C ALA A 176 10.22 -9.46 -0.33
N LEU A 177 10.85 -10.29 0.53
CA LEU A 177 12.29 -10.50 0.50
C LEU A 177 12.77 -11.01 -0.86
N GLY A 178 12.06 -11.99 -1.42
CA GLY A 178 12.36 -12.57 -2.72
C GLY A 178 12.09 -11.58 -3.87
N THR A 179 10.92 -10.96 -3.88
CA THR A 179 10.50 -10.05 -4.95
C THR A 179 11.39 -8.81 -5.03
N ILE A 180 11.67 -8.16 -3.89
CA ILE A 180 12.51 -6.97 -3.84
C ILE A 180 13.96 -7.33 -4.17
N SER A 181 14.49 -8.44 -3.63
CA SER A 181 15.85 -8.90 -3.98
C SER A 181 15.99 -9.21 -5.47
N GLY A 182 15.00 -9.87 -6.07
CA GLY A 182 14.97 -10.17 -7.50
C GLY A 182 14.88 -8.91 -8.36
N HIS A 183 14.04 -7.96 -7.96
CA HIS A 183 13.89 -6.68 -8.65
C HIS A 183 15.19 -5.85 -8.57
N ALA A 184 15.83 -5.80 -7.39
CA ALA A 184 17.07 -5.04 -7.17
C ALA A 184 18.28 -5.57 -7.94
N LYS A 185 18.29 -6.86 -8.35
CA LYS A 185 19.33 -7.41 -9.24
C LYS A 185 19.36 -6.72 -10.60
N ILE A 186 18.21 -6.22 -11.08
CA ILE A 186 18.08 -5.54 -12.38
C ILE A 186 17.99 -4.02 -12.21
N HIS A 187 17.33 -3.57 -11.15
CA HIS A 187 17.15 -2.16 -10.82
C HIS A 187 17.68 -1.87 -9.41
N PRO A 188 19.01 -1.78 -9.22
CA PRO A 188 19.62 -1.59 -7.89
C PRO A 188 19.33 -0.22 -7.29
N ASP A 189 18.78 0.71 -8.09
CA ASP A 189 18.36 2.04 -7.66
C ASP A 189 16.85 2.13 -7.41
N LEU A 190 16.12 1.01 -7.36
CA LEU A 190 14.68 1.01 -7.04
C LEU A 190 14.40 1.64 -5.67
N CYS A 191 13.18 2.14 -5.50
CA CYS A 191 12.63 2.50 -4.20
C CYS A 191 11.34 1.72 -3.91
N VAL A 192 11.00 1.62 -2.63
CA VAL A 192 9.86 0.85 -2.14
C VAL A 192 8.81 1.77 -1.52
N VAL A 193 7.55 1.55 -1.91
CA VAL A 193 6.38 2.01 -1.16
C VAL A 193 5.78 0.77 -0.50
N TRP A 194 5.72 0.76 0.82
CA TRP A 194 5.21 -0.35 1.62
C TRP A 194 3.87 0.06 2.24
N VAL A 195 2.77 -0.51 1.77
CA VAL A 195 1.41 -0.22 2.25
C VAL A 195 0.96 -1.37 3.14
N ASP A 196 0.81 -1.11 4.44
CA ASP A 196 0.69 -2.15 5.47
C ASP A 196 0.25 -1.56 6.81
N ALA A 197 -0.40 -2.36 7.65
CA ALA A 197 -0.66 -2.01 9.05
C ALA A 197 0.60 -2.15 9.94
N HIS A 198 1.53 -3.02 9.53
CA HIS A 198 2.74 -3.40 10.23
C HIS A 198 3.98 -2.89 9.48
N SER A 199 5.13 -2.87 10.14
CA SER A 199 6.39 -2.47 9.49
C SER A 199 7.19 -3.64 8.92
N ASP A 200 6.89 -4.87 9.34
CA ASP A 200 7.56 -6.08 8.87
C ASP A 200 9.10 -6.00 8.92
N ILE A 201 9.60 -5.30 9.94
CA ILE A 201 11.02 -4.93 10.09
C ILE A 201 11.62 -5.52 11.37
N ASN A 202 10.91 -6.42 12.04
CA ASN A 202 11.53 -7.19 13.11
C ASN A 202 12.75 -7.94 12.57
N THR A 203 13.83 -7.91 13.32
CA THR A 203 14.96 -8.82 13.09
C THR A 203 14.65 -10.20 13.68
N PRO A 204 15.38 -11.24 13.29
CA PRO A 204 15.33 -12.55 13.95
C PRO A 204 15.55 -12.52 15.47
N LEU A 205 16.13 -11.44 16.00
CA LEU A 205 16.42 -11.26 17.43
C LEU A 205 15.41 -10.37 18.16
N THR A 206 14.59 -9.58 17.44
CA THR A 206 13.59 -8.68 18.04
C THR A 206 12.18 -9.21 17.94
N THR A 207 11.90 -10.10 16.98
CA THR A 207 10.59 -10.74 16.85
C THR A 207 10.20 -11.44 18.15
N MET A 208 8.93 -11.34 18.52
CA MET A 208 8.35 -12.09 19.65
C MET A 208 7.62 -13.36 19.18
N SER A 209 7.18 -13.41 17.93
CA SER A 209 6.39 -14.51 17.36
C SER A 209 7.23 -15.56 16.65
N GLY A 210 8.40 -15.17 16.14
CA GLY A 210 9.23 -15.99 15.26
C GLY A 210 8.68 -16.16 13.84
N ASN A 211 7.57 -15.53 13.49
CA ASN A 211 6.99 -15.62 12.15
C ASN A 211 7.79 -14.72 11.19
N LEU A 212 8.21 -15.26 10.05
CA LEU A 212 9.08 -14.54 9.10
C LEU A 212 8.35 -13.48 8.26
N HIS A 213 7.02 -13.55 8.15
CA HIS A 213 6.25 -12.52 7.43
C HIS A 213 6.39 -11.13 8.05
N GLY A 214 6.62 -11.02 9.37
CA GLY A 214 6.89 -9.75 10.05
C GLY A 214 8.36 -9.35 10.09
N GLN A 215 9.24 -10.00 9.31
CA GLN A 215 10.68 -9.75 9.28
C GLN A 215 11.32 -9.36 7.93
N PRO A 216 10.66 -9.40 6.75
CA PRO A 216 11.33 -9.34 5.46
C PRO A 216 12.15 -8.05 5.27
N VAL A 217 11.69 -6.91 5.77
CA VAL A 217 12.39 -5.62 5.55
C VAL A 217 13.72 -5.59 6.31
N SER A 218 13.81 -6.25 7.47
CA SER A 218 15.06 -6.31 8.24
C SER A 218 16.22 -6.95 7.45
N PHE A 219 15.90 -7.95 6.61
CA PHE A 219 16.86 -8.63 5.73
C PHE A 219 17.25 -7.78 4.50
N LEU A 220 16.43 -6.80 4.11
CA LEU A 220 16.62 -5.98 2.90
C LEU A 220 17.41 -4.69 3.16
N ILE A 221 17.36 -4.14 4.37
CA ILE A 221 17.96 -2.85 4.73
C ILE A 221 19.46 -3.01 5.04
N LYS A 222 20.30 -2.27 4.31
CA LYS A 222 21.77 -2.30 4.44
C LYS A 222 22.25 -1.90 5.83
N GLU A 223 21.60 -0.92 6.44
CA GLU A 223 21.94 -0.40 7.77
C GLU A 223 21.67 -1.44 8.88
N LEU A 224 20.83 -2.44 8.63
CA LEU A 224 20.55 -3.54 9.56
C LEU A 224 21.43 -4.77 9.37
N LYS A 225 22.33 -4.79 8.36
CA LYS A 225 23.15 -5.98 8.03
C LYS A 225 23.85 -6.60 9.24
N ASP A 226 24.45 -5.78 10.09
CA ASP A 226 25.21 -6.27 11.27
C ASP A 226 24.30 -6.65 12.46
N LYS A 227 22.99 -6.49 12.31
CA LYS A 227 21.95 -6.89 13.28
C LYS A 227 21.23 -8.17 12.89
N ILE A 228 21.45 -8.68 11.67
CA ILE A 228 20.86 -9.93 11.18
C ILE A 228 21.82 -11.09 11.45
N PRO A 229 21.45 -12.07 12.30
CA PRO A 229 22.26 -13.26 12.51
C PRO A 229 22.27 -14.15 11.26
N ALA A 230 23.22 -15.10 11.20
CA ALA A 230 23.27 -16.10 10.13
C ALA A 230 22.13 -17.13 10.25
N VAL A 231 20.94 -16.77 9.79
CA VAL A 231 19.75 -17.65 9.77
C VAL A 231 19.90 -18.70 8.66
N PRO A 232 19.71 -20.00 8.94
CA PRO A 232 19.72 -21.06 7.91
C PRO A 232 18.72 -20.77 6.79
N GLY A 233 19.15 -20.92 5.52
CA GLY A 233 18.32 -20.65 4.34
C GLY A 233 18.42 -19.22 3.79
N PHE A 234 19.07 -18.29 4.49
CA PHE A 234 19.15 -16.87 4.09
C PHE A 234 20.54 -16.41 3.66
N SER A 235 21.52 -17.31 3.51
CA SER A 235 22.89 -16.96 3.11
C SER A 235 23.01 -16.35 1.70
N TRP A 236 22.00 -16.54 0.85
CA TRP A 236 21.91 -15.96 -0.49
C TRP A 236 21.54 -14.47 -0.47
N VAL A 237 20.95 -13.99 0.62
CA VAL A 237 20.43 -12.64 0.75
C VAL A 237 21.57 -11.63 0.80
N LYS A 238 21.41 -10.54 0.02
CA LYS A 238 22.29 -9.37 0.07
C LYS A 238 21.41 -8.14 0.25
N PRO A 239 21.52 -7.40 1.38
CA PRO A 239 20.73 -6.19 1.61
C PRO A 239 20.84 -5.23 0.44
N CYS A 240 19.71 -4.86 -0.16
CA CYS A 240 19.64 -4.13 -1.42
C CYS A 240 19.07 -2.71 -1.25
N LEU A 241 18.37 -2.43 -0.16
CA LEU A 241 17.77 -1.13 0.16
C LEU A 241 18.60 -0.39 1.19
N SER A 242 18.62 0.94 1.12
CA SER A 242 19.02 1.76 2.26
C SER A 242 17.76 2.27 2.99
N ALA A 243 17.86 2.70 4.24
CA ALA A 243 16.73 3.20 5.04
C ALA A 243 15.93 4.34 4.35
N LYS A 244 16.61 5.12 3.49
CA LYS A 244 16.00 6.21 2.71
C LYS A 244 15.24 5.76 1.46
N ASP A 245 15.41 4.52 1.03
CA ASP A 245 14.86 4.01 -0.23
C ASP A 245 13.48 3.35 -0.04
N ILE A 246 12.92 3.40 1.18
CA ILE A 246 11.59 2.88 1.53
C ILE A 246 10.74 3.96 2.22
N VAL A 247 9.44 3.96 1.92
CA VAL A 247 8.42 4.72 2.65
C VAL A 247 7.27 3.79 3.03
N TYR A 248 6.89 3.81 4.30
CA TYR A 248 5.70 3.11 4.80
C TYR A 248 4.45 3.99 4.79
N ILE A 249 3.29 3.41 4.51
CA ILE A 249 1.98 4.06 4.56
C ILE A 249 0.98 3.10 5.21
N GLY A 250 0.28 3.54 6.26
CA GLY A 250 -0.80 2.78 6.90
C GLY A 250 -0.47 2.16 8.26
N LEU A 251 0.75 2.40 8.77
CA LEU A 251 1.24 1.82 10.02
C LEU A 251 0.30 2.12 11.20
N ARG A 252 -0.05 1.10 11.98
CA ARG A 252 -0.91 1.21 13.16
C ARG A 252 -0.78 0.08 14.18
N ASP A 253 -0.05 -0.99 13.88
CA ASP A 253 0.32 -2.03 14.85
C ASP A 253 1.81 -2.35 14.72
N ILE A 254 2.62 -1.74 15.59
CA ILE A 254 4.08 -1.72 15.46
C ILE A 254 4.71 -2.15 16.77
N ASP A 255 5.54 -3.19 16.71
CA ASP A 255 6.24 -3.69 17.89
C ASP A 255 7.25 -2.64 18.43
N PRO A 256 7.56 -2.65 19.73
CA PRO A 256 8.55 -1.73 20.30
C PRO A 256 9.93 -1.79 19.63
N GLY A 257 10.37 -2.99 19.23
CA GLY A 257 11.63 -3.19 18.53
C GLY A 257 11.62 -2.59 17.13
N GLU A 258 10.50 -2.73 16.41
CA GLU A 258 10.30 -2.14 15.09
C GLU A 258 10.23 -0.62 15.16
N HIS A 259 9.45 -0.07 16.10
CA HIS A 259 9.37 1.37 16.30
C HIS A 259 10.75 1.98 16.62
N TYR A 260 11.56 1.29 17.43
CA TYR A 260 12.95 1.70 17.67
C TYR A 260 13.76 1.74 16.37
N ILE A 261 13.69 0.69 15.53
CA ILE A 261 14.38 0.63 14.24
C ILE A 261 13.95 1.80 13.33
N LEU A 262 12.64 2.01 13.17
CA LEU A 262 12.09 3.10 12.34
C LEU A 262 12.65 4.47 12.77
N LYS A 263 12.66 4.75 14.08
CA LYS A 263 13.17 6.01 14.62
C LYS A 263 14.69 6.12 14.52
N HIS A 264 15.41 5.07 14.89
CA HIS A 264 16.87 5.07 14.97
C HIS A 264 17.53 5.25 13.59
N TYR A 265 17.02 4.57 12.57
CA TYR A 265 17.54 4.66 11.20
C TYR A 265 16.86 5.75 10.37
N GLY A 266 15.93 6.52 10.95
CA GLY A 266 15.25 7.62 10.28
C GLY A 266 14.43 7.17 9.06
N ILE A 267 13.84 5.97 9.13
CA ILE A 267 13.00 5.45 8.05
C ILE A 267 11.73 6.29 7.95
N LYS A 268 11.40 6.73 6.74
CA LYS A 268 10.24 7.57 6.49
C LYS A 268 8.98 6.69 6.53
N TYR A 269 7.99 7.10 7.32
CA TYR A 269 6.71 6.43 7.40
C TYR A 269 5.58 7.44 7.60
N TYR A 270 4.38 7.03 7.22
CA TYR A 270 3.12 7.69 7.52
C TYR A 270 2.21 6.67 8.18
N SER A 271 2.12 6.75 9.52
CA SER A 271 1.14 5.97 10.26
C SER A 271 -0.27 6.50 9.98
N MET A 272 -1.30 5.79 10.44
CA MET A 272 -2.66 6.30 10.33
C MET A 272 -2.83 7.68 11.02
N THR A 273 -2.02 8.00 12.03
CA THR A 273 -2.00 9.35 12.64
C THR A 273 -1.58 10.44 11.63
N GLU A 274 -0.58 10.17 10.79
CA GLU A 274 -0.18 11.11 9.74
C GLU A 274 -1.21 11.16 8.61
N VAL A 275 -1.82 10.04 8.25
CA VAL A 275 -2.89 9.99 7.25
C VAL A 275 -4.09 10.82 7.70
N ASP A 276 -4.52 10.71 8.95
CA ASP A 276 -5.61 11.51 9.52
C ASP A 276 -5.30 13.01 9.50
N LYS A 277 -4.04 13.38 9.79
CA LYS A 277 -3.61 14.76 9.87
C LYS A 277 -3.43 15.41 8.49
N LEU A 278 -2.84 14.69 7.55
CA LEU A 278 -2.40 15.23 6.26
C LEU A 278 -3.38 14.93 5.13
N SER A 279 -4.26 13.94 5.30
CA SER A 279 -4.99 13.22 4.24
C SER A 279 -4.07 12.39 3.33
N ILE A 280 -4.65 11.36 2.70
CA ILE A 280 -3.89 10.50 1.79
C ILE A 280 -3.29 11.24 0.59
N SER A 281 -3.96 12.31 0.14
CA SER A 281 -3.48 13.15 -0.96
C SER A 281 -2.11 13.73 -0.67
N ARG A 282 -1.98 14.36 0.51
CA ARG A 282 -0.73 14.98 0.91
C ARG A 282 0.36 13.95 1.23
N VAL A 283 -0.02 12.83 1.83
CA VAL A 283 0.89 11.70 2.08
C VAL A 283 1.53 11.21 0.79
N MET A 284 0.75 11.06 -0.29
CA MET A 284 1.27 10.64 -1.58
C MET A 284 2.17 11.68 -2.24
N GLU A 285 1.79 12.97 -2.20
CA GLU A 285 2.66 14.05 -2.69
C GLU A 285 4.04 14.02 -2.01
N GLU A 286 4.07 13.94 -0.68
CA GLU A 286 5.32 13.92 0.07
C GLU A 286 6.11 12.62 -0.12
N THR A 287 5.42 11.48 -0.29
CA THR A 287 6.04 10.19 -0.59
C THR A 287 6.75 10.22 -1.95
N LEU A 288 6.07 10.71 -2.99
CA LEU A 288 6.63 10.79 -4.34
C LEU A 288 7.77 11.79 -4.41
N GLU A 289 7.64 12.95 -3.77
CA GLU A 289 8.73 13.94 -3.69
C GLU A 289 9.97 13.34 -2.99
N TYR A 290 9.76 12.63 -1.86
CA TYR A 290 10.84 12.02 -1.09
C TYR A 290 11.58 10.93 -1.89
N LEU A 291 10.85 10.02 -2.54
CA LEU A 291 11.45 8.87 -3.24
C LEU A 291 12.00 9.23 -4.62
N VAL A 292 11.19 9.95 -5.42
CA VAL A 292 11.45 10.15 -6.85
C VAL A 292 11.59 11.62 -7.28
N GLY A 293 11.40 12.59 -6.37
CA GLY A 293 11.50 14.03 -6.68
C GLY A 293 12.89 14.45 -7.16
N LYS A 294 13.95 13.92 -6.54
CA LYS A 294 15.36 14.21 -6.94
C LYS A 294 15.81 13.44 -8.18
N LYS A 295 15.35 12.19 -8.33
CA LYS A 295 15.75 11.29 -9.41
C LYS A 295 14.63 10.30 -9.67
N LYS A 296 14.17 10.24 -10.93
CA LYS A 296 13.27 9.19 -11.40
C LYS A 296 13.97 7.84 -11.29
N ARG A 297 13.33 6.91 -10.60
CA ARG A 297 13.83 5.55 -10.35
C ARG A 297 12.65 4.57 -10.29
N PRO A 298 12.88 3.27 -10.53
CA PRO A 298 11.81 2.28 -10.51
C PRO A 298 11.14 2.18 -9.13
N ILE A 299 9.81 2.14 -9.10
CA ILE A 299 9.04 1.95 -7.88
C ILE A 299 8.65 0.47 -7.75
N HIS A 300 8.91 -0.10 -6.59
CA HIS A 300 8.37 -1.37 -6.13
C HIS A 300 7.26 -1.05 -5.11
N LEU A 301 6.02 -1.45 -5.41
CA LEU A 301 4.90 -1.35 -4.47
C LEU A 301 4.75 -2.70 -3.75
N SER A 302 5.03 -2.75 -2.44
CA SER A 302 4.65 -3.90 -1.61
C SER A 302 3.36 -3.57 -0.90
N PHE A 303 2.27 -4.26 -1.24
CA PHE A 303 0.95 -3.96 -0.73
C PHE A 303 0.43 -5.17 0.07
N ASP A 304 0.43 -5.03 1.40
CA ASP A 304 -0.32 -5.91 2.29
C ASP A 304 -1.80 -5.53 2.24
N ILE A 305 -2.67 -6.51 2.03
CA ILE A 305 -4.10 -6.25 2.01
C ILE A 305 -4.61 -5.77 3.37
N ASP A 306 -3.92 -6.11 4.46
CA ASP A 306 -4.23 -5.66 5.83
C ASP A 306 -3.84 -4.19 6.09
N GLY A 307 -3.12 -3.54 5.17
CA GLY A 307 -2.94 -2.09 5.19
C GLY A 307 -4.27 -1.34 5.10
N LEU A 308 -5.27 -1.96 4.46
CA LEU A 308 -6.65 -1.48 4.42
C LEU A 308 -7.41 -1.86 5.69
N ASP A 309 -8.47 -1.11 5.99
CA ASP A 309 -9.34 -1.44 7.12
C ASP A 309 -10.06 -2.79 6.92
N PRO A 310 -10.22 -3.62 7.96
CA PRO A 310 -10.95 -4.88 7.87
C PRO A 310 -12.39 -4.75 7.35
N CYS A 311 -13.01 -3.57 7.41
CA CYS A 311 -14.34 -3.36 6.79
C CYS A 311 -14.35 -3.48 5.25
N VAL A 312 -13.18 -3.40 4.60
CA VAL A 312 -13.03 -3.54 3.13
C VAL A 312 -12.11 -4.69 2.72
N ALA A 313 -11.33 -5.24 3.66
CA ALA A 313 -10.43 -6.37 3.47
C ALA A 313 -10.39 -7.31 4.70
N PRO A 314 -11.52 -7.94 5.08
CA PRO A 314 -11.58 -8.77 6.28
C PRO A 314 -10.80 -10.09 6.20
N ALA A 315 -10.61 -10.67 5.02
CA ALA A 315 -10.04 -12.00 4.84
C ALA A 315 -8.49 -11.96 4.79
N THR A 316 -7.88 -11.63 5.93
CA THR A 316 -6.42 -11.53 6.13
C THR A 316 -6.01 -12.06 7.51
N GLY A 317 -4.73 -12.42 7.69
CA GLY A 317 -4.19 -13.02 8.91
C GLY A 317 -4.13 -12.06 10.11
N THR A 318 -3.80 -10.80 9.88
CA THR A 318 -3.43 -9.80 10.90
C THR A 318 -4.28 -8.54 10.76
N ALA A 319 -5.60 -8.69 10.71
CA ALA A 319 -6.51 -7.57 10.55
C ALA A 319 -6.45 -6.59 11.74
N VAL A 320 -6.13 -5.31 11.46
CA VAL A 320 -6.09 -4.23 12.46
C VAL A 320 -7.07 -3.12 12.09
N ILE A 321 -7.99 -2.79 13.00
CA ILE A 321 -9.01 -1.74 12.81
C ILE A 321 -8.41 -0.33 12.65
N GLY A 322 -9.17 0.58 12.07
CA GLY A 322 -8.74 1.97 11.85
C GLY A 322 -7.73 2.10 10.71
N GLY A 323 -7.86 1.25 9.68
CA GLY A 323 -6.97 1.21 8.54
C GLY A 323 -7.32 2.17 7.42
N LEU A 324 -6.56 2.08 6.33
CA LEU A 324 -6.83 2.86 5.12
C LEU A 324 -8.21 2.49 4.56
N THR A 325 -8.98 3.49 4.13
CA THR A 325 -10.25 3.23 3.47
C THR A 325 -10.01 2.67 2.07
N TYR A 326 -11.03 2.05 1.47
CA TYR A 326 -10.98 1.65 0.06
C TYR A 326 -10.57 2.81 -0.87
N ARG A 327 -11.01 4.04 -0.56
CA ARG A 327 -10.70 5.23 -1.36
C ARG A 327 -9.24 5.66 -1.22
N ASP A 328 -8.64 5.46 -0.05
CA ASP A 328 -7.23 5.77 0.19
C ASP A 328 -6.34 4.79 -0.58
N GLY A 329 -6.63 3.49 -0.49
CA GLY A 329 -5.96 2.46 -1.28
C GLY A 329 -6.02 2.76 -2.79
N MET A 330 -7.21 3.04 -3.32
CA MET A 330 -7.39 3.42 -4.73
C MET A 330 -6.59 4.67 -5.10
N TYR A 331 -6.51 5.67 -4.22
CA TYR A 331 -5.77 6.91 -4.46
C TYR A 331 -4.26 6.66 -4.51
N ILE A 332 -3.73 5.87 -3.56
CA ILE A 332 -2.31 5.46 -3.55
C ILE A 332 -1.95 4.83 -4.90
N THR A 333 -2.72 3.83 -5.33
CA THR A 333 -2.42 3.07 -6.56
C THR A 333 -2.61 3.91 -7.83
N GLU A 334 -3.59 4.82 -7.87
CA GLU A 334 -3.77 5.78 -8.98
C GLU A 334 -2.56 6.73 -9.09
N GLU A 335 -2.10 7.31 -7.98
CA GLU A 335 -0.95 8.22 -7.98
C GLU A 335 0.35 7.51 -8.38
N LEU A 336 0.56 6.29 -7.89
CA LEU A 336 1.71 5.46 -8.28
C LEU A 336 1.68 5.14 -9.78
N TYR A 337 0.52 4.79 -10.35
CA TYR A 337 0.37 4.58 -11.79
C TYR A 337 0.70 5.85 -12.59
N LYS A 338 0.21 7.02 -12.15
CA LYS A 338 0.44 8.32 -12.82
C LYS A 338 1.92 8.68 -12.94
N THR A 339 2.77 8.19 -12.05
CA THR A 339 4.23 8.40 -12.15
C THR A 339 4.83 7.79 -13.42
N GLY A 340 4.23 6.71 -13.95
CA GLY A 340 4.82 5.87 -15.00
C GLY A 340 6.09 5.12 -14.56
N LEU A 341 6.38 5.07 -13.26
CA LEU A 341 7.59 4.47 -12.69
C LEU A 341 7.33 3.13 -11.97
N LEU A 342 6.07 2.69 -11.86
CA LEU A 342 5.72 1.40 -11.26
C LEU A 342 6.36 0.25 -12.06
N SER A 343 7.29 -0.44 -11.41
CA SER A 343 8.16 -1.44 -12.03
C SER A 343 7.90 -2.84 -11.47
N ALA A 344 7.49 -2.94 -10.21
CA ALA A 344 6.98 -4.16 -9.61
C ALA A 344 5.86 -3.84 -8.61
N MET A 345 4.95 -4.78 -8.44
CA MET A 345 3.87 -4.72 -7.45
C MET A 345 3.70 -6.10 -6.82
N ASP A 346 3.54 -6.11 -5.51
CA ASP A 346 3.22 -7.28 -4.71
C ASP A 346 1.84 -7.06 -4.06
N ILE A 347 0.99 -8.08 -4.10
CA ILE A 347 -0.28 -8.12 -3.36
C ILE A 347 -0.25 -9.33 -2.46
N MET A 348 -0.15 -9.08 -1.15
CA MET A 348 0.18 -10.07 -0.13
C MET A 348 -0.99 -10.26 0.87
N GLU A 349 -0.93 -11.34 1.64
CA GLU A 349 -1.81 -11.65 2.79
C GLU A 349 -3.32 -11.76 2.48
N VAL A 350 -3.72 -11.91 1.22
CA VAL A 350 -5.09 -12.31 0.88
C VAL A 350 -5.28 -13.77 1.32
N ASN A 351 -6.04 -13.98 2.38
CA ASN A 351 -6.31 -15.31 2.93
C ASN A 351 -7.82 -15.64 2.86
N PRO A 352 -8.28 -16.27 1.76
CA PRO A 352 -9.68 -16.60 1.55
C PRO A 352 -10.32 -17.46 2.65
N SER A 353 -9.53 -18.26 3.37
CA SER A 353 -10.02 -19.17 4.42
C SER A 353 -10.42 -18.46 5.71
N LEU A 354 -9.97 -17.21 5.90
CA LEU A 354 -10.24 -16.41 7.09
C LEU A 354 -11.46 -15.49 6.95
N GLY A 355 -12.09 -15.42 5.77
CA GLY A 355 -13.39 -14.76 5.64
C GLY A 355 -14.48 -15.59 6.32
N GLU A 356 -15.22 -15.00 7.26
CA GLU A 356 -16.29 -15.71 7.98
C GLU A 356 -17.46 -16.07 7.05
N THR A 357 -17.62 -15.30 5.98
CA THR A 357 -18.65 -15.52 4.96
C THR A 357 -18.06 -15.44 3.56
N GLU A 358 -18.72 -16.08 2.59
CA GLU A 358 -18.34 -15.96 1.17
C GLU A 358 -18.34 -14.49 0.69
N LYS A 359 -19.19 -13.65 1.29
CA LYS A 359 -19.23 -12.22 1.01
C LYS A 359 -17.95 -11.52 1.43
N GLU A 360 -17.39 -11.85 2.59
CA GLU A 360 -16.13 -11.28 3.10
C GLU A 360 -14.91 -11.72 2.29
N THR A 361 -14.86 -13.00 1.93
CA THR A 361 -13.85 -13.52 1.00
C THR A 361 -13.92 -12.78 -0.34
N LYS A 362 -15.12 -12.68 -0.93
CA LYS A 362 -15.32 -11.95 -2.20
C LYS A 362 -14.97 -10.47 -2.08
N LEU A 363 -15.31 -9.83 -0.95
CA LEU A 363 -14.99 -8.43 -0.69
C LEU A 363 -13.48 -8.22 -0.73
N THR A 364 -12.71 -8.99 0.04
CA THR A 364 -11.24 -8.89 0.09
C THR A 364 -10.60 -9.14 -1.27
N VAL A 365 -11.03 -10.19 -1.98
CA VAL A 365 -10.53 -10.54 -3.33
C VAL A 365 -10.83 -9.41 -4.33
N ASN A 366 -12.05 -8.87 -4.33
CA ASN A 366 -12.41 -7.78 -5.24
C ASN A 366 -11.70 -6.46 -4.90
N THR A 367 -11.46 -6.20 -3.61
CA THR A 367 -10.66 -5.05 -3.15
C THR A 367 -9.23 -5.17 -3.66
N ALA A 368 -8.57 -6.32 -3.47
CA ALA A 368 -7.22 -6.60 -3.98
C ALA A 368 -7.14 -6.44 -5.51
N ILE A 369 -8.08 -7.00 -6.26
CA ILE A 369 -8.17 -6.81 -7.72
C ILE A 369 -8.30 -5.33 -8.07
N SER A 370 -9.06 -4.56 -7.30
CA SER A 370 -9.23 -3.13 -7.58
C SER A 370 -7.93 -2.35 -7.37
N MET A 371 -7.15 -2.66 -6.33
CA MET A 371 -5.81 -2.09 -6.11
C MET A 371 -4.86 -2.42 -7.25
N ILE A 372 -4.89 -3.67 -7.73
CA ILE A 372 -4.10 -4.10 -8.89
C ILE A 372 -4.51 -3.30 -10.12
N LEU A 373 -5.78 -3.36 -10.53
CA LEU A 373 -6.24 -2.70 -11.76
C LEU A 373 -5.98 -1.19 -11.74
N SER A 374 -6.12 -0.56 -10.58
CA SER A 374 -5.79 0.85 -10.38
C SER A 374 -4.31 1.14 -10.60
N SER A 375 -3.42 0.31 -10.05
CA SER A 375 -1.97 0.37 -10.27
C SER A 375 -1.57 0.16 -11.74
N PHE A 376 -2.43 -0.48 -12.53
CA PHE A 376 -2.28 -0.65 -13.97
C PHE A 376 -3.10 0.37 -14.81
N GLY A 377 -3.74 1.35 -14.18
CA GLY A 377 -4.29 2.52 -14.86
C GLY A 377 -5.81 2.56 -15.01
N LYS A 378 -6.54 1.66 -14.37
CA LYS A 378 -7.99 1.82 -14.18
C LYS A 378 -8.23 3.05 -13.29
N ALA A 379 -8.83 4.10 -13.84
CA ALA A 379 -9.10 5.32 -13.12
C ALA A 379 -10.58 5.40 -12.71
N ARG A 380 -10.86 5.95 -11.53
CA ARG A 380 -12.24 6.17 -11.07
C ARG A 380 -13.04 7.13 -11.93
N GLU A 381 -12.39 8.10 -12.58
CA GLU A 381 -13.01 9.02 -13.54
C GLU A 381 -13.41 8.35 -14.87
N GLY A 382 -13.00 7.10 -15.08
CA GLY A 382 -13.22 6.34 -16.30
C GLY A 382 -11.97 6.25 -17.17
N ASN A 383 -12.05 5.36 -18.16
CA ASN A 383 -11.02 5.16 -19.17
C ASN A 383 -11.68 5.03 -20.53
N HIS A 384 -11.04 5.55 -21.58
CA HIS A 384 -11.38 5.24 -22.96
C HIS A 384 -10.08 5.01 -23.75
N PRO A 385 -10.09 4.15 -24.78
CA PRO A 385 -8.93 4.01 -25.64
C PRO A 385 -8.67 5.32 -26.39
N ALA A 386 -7.42 5.58 -26.74
CA ALA A 386 -7.06 6.76 -27.53
C ALA A 386 -7.68 6.72 -28.94
N SER A 387 -8.03 5.52 -29.41
CA SER A 387 -8.73 5.27 -30.67
C SER A 387 -10.25 5.33 -30.54
N TYR A 388 -10.80 5.69 -29.37
CA TYR A 388 -12.25 5.79 -29.21
C TYR A 388 -12.81 6.91 -30.09
N ILE A 389 -13.71 6.54 -30.99
CA ILE A 389 -14.45 7.47 -31.85
C ILE A 389 -15.91 7.33 -31.48
N LEU A 390 -16.58 8.46 -31.22
CA LEU A 390 -18.02 8.47 -30.99
C LEU A 390 -18.72 7.97 -32.26
N PRO A 391 -19.56 6.92 -32.20
CA PRO A 391 -20.22 6.39 -33.39
C PRO A 391 -21.06 7.46 -34.10
N ASP A 392 -20.94 7.54 -35.44
CA ASP A 392 -21.77 8.41 -36.28
C ASP A 392 -23.07 7.69 -36.66
N PRO A 393 -24.26 8.23 -36.31
CA PRO A 393 -25.55 7.66 -36.69
C PRO A 393 -25.69 7.42 -38.20
N LYS A 394 -25.01 8.21 -39.05
CA LYS A 394 -25.07 8.08 -40.51
C LYS A 394 -24.22 6.93 -41.06
N GLN A 395 -23.27 6.41 -40.29
CA GLN A 395 -22.40 5.31 -40.71
C GLN A 395 -22.97 3.92 -40.37
N GLN A 396 -24.06 3.84 -39.58
CA GLN A 396 -24.71 2.57 -39.26
C GLN A 396 -25.67 2.06 -40.35
N CYS A 397 -26.07 2.90 -41.31
CA CYS A 397 -27.07 2.53 -42.33
C CYS A 397 -26.51 1.83 -43.59
N SER A 398 -25.23 1.49 -43.68
CA SER A 398 -24.65 0.88 -44.89
C SER A 398 -24.39 -0.63 -44.82
N CYS A 399 -24.85 -1.32 -43.77
CA CYS A 399 -24.61 -2.75 -43.57
C CYS A 399 -25.90 -3.59 -43.56
N GLU A 400 -26.87 -3.26 -44.42
CA GLU A 400 -27.97 -4.17 -44.77
C GLU A 400 -28.10 -4.22 -46.29
N ASN A 401 -27.14 -4.87 -46.95
CA ASN A 401 -27.26 -5.34 -48.32
C ASN A 401 -26.33 -6.55 -48.51
N TYR A 402 -26.64 -7.65 -47.84
CA TYR A 402 -26.27 -8.98 -48.33
C TYR A 402 -27.57 -9.78 -48.48
N LYS A 403 -28.00 -9.91 -49.74
CA LYS A 403 -28.97 -10.89 -50.22
C LYS A 403 -28.36 -12.29 -50.20
#